data_AF-A0A6J7EDT3-F1
#
_entry.id   AF-A0A6J7EDT3-F1
#
_cell.length_a   1.000
_cell.length_b   1.000
_cell.length_c   1.000
_cell.angle_alpha   90.00
_cell.angle_beta   90.00
_cell.angle_gamma   90.00
#
_symmetry.space_group_name_H-M   'P 1'
#
loop_
_entity.id
_entity.type
_entity.pdbx_description
1 polymer ?
#
loop_
_entity_poly.entity_id
_entity_poly.type
_entity_poly.pdbx_seq_one_letter_code
_entity_poly.pdbx_strand_id
1 'polypeptide(L)'
;MPEPVGNLLLLQHLRIRLGEAGASAVTIRQGRMTVTPFDLDDDARARLLEELPGARYEPGRAQVSLAVPEDPAERLSVVMRAAEGLLAVTRAA
;
A
#
# COMPACT_ATOMS: atom_id res chain seq x y z
N MET A 1 16.91 -19.55 -5.33
CA MET A 1 15.53 -19.81 -4.88
C MET A 1 14.62 -19.77 -6.10
N PRO A 2 13.62 -20.66 -6.24
CA PRO A 2 12.65 -20.58 -7.32
C PRO A 2 11.90 -19.24 -7.29
N GLU A 3 11.67 -18.62 -8.44
CA GLU A 3 10.96 -17.35 -8.56
C GLU A 3 9.59 -17.35 -7.84
N PRO A 4 8.74 -18.39 -7.95
CA PRO A 4 7.47 -18.41 -7.24
C PRO A 4 7.61 -18.31 -5.71
N VAL A 5 8.67 -18.91 -5.15
CA VAL A 5 8.94 -18.86 -3.70
C VAL A 5 9.39 -17.46 -3.29
N GLY A 6 10.20 -16.79 -4.13
CA GLY A 6 10.56 -15.39 -3.91
C GLY A 6 9.35 -14.46 -3.89
N ASN A 7 8.41 -14.67 -4.83
CA ASN A 7 7.18 -13.89 -4.89
C ASN A 7 6.32 -14.09 -3.62
N LEU A 8 6.22 -15.32 -3.11
CA LEU A 8 5.51 -15.58 -1.86
C LEU A 8 6.17 -14.89 -0.65
N LEU A 9 7.50 -14.90 -0.56
CA LEU A 9 8.20 -14.20 0.50
C LEU A 9 7.99 -12.68 0.42
N LEU A 10 8.00 -12.12 -0.78
CA LEU A 10 7.71 -10.69 -1.00
C LEU A 10 6.27 -10.35 -0.60
N LEU A 11 5.29 -11.19 -0.93
CA LEU A 11 3.90 -11.01 -0.47
C LEU A 11 3.79 -11.09 1.05
N GLN A 12 4.53 -11.99 1.70
CA GLN A 12 4.56 -12.08 3.15
C GLN A 12 5.20 -10.86 3.79
N HIS A 13 6.28 -10.35 3.19
CA HIS A 13 6.90 -9.10 3.61
C HIS A 13 5.90 -7.93 3.51
N LEU A 14 5.23 -7.77 2.38
CA LEU A 14 4.18 -6.76 2.18
C LEU A 14 3.09 -6.83 3.25
N ARG A 15 2.57 -8.03 3.52
CA ARG A 15 1.54 -8.25 4.53
C ARG A 15 2.00 -7.79 5.91
N ILE A 16 3.24 -8.09 6.27
CA ILE A 16 3.82 -7.67 7.56
C ILE A 16 3.93 -6.14 7.61
N ARG A 17 4.51 -5.50 6.59
CA ARG A 17 4.71 -4.04 6.55
C ARG A 17 3.39 -3.27 6.58
N LEU A 18 2.39 -3.73 5.83
CA LEU A 18 1.06 -3.12 5.83
C LEU A 18 0.32 -3.37 7.15
N GLY A 19 0.49 -4.53 7.77
CA GLY A 19 -0.02 -4.81 9.10
C GLY A 19 0.61 -3.92 10.18
N GLU A 20 1.92 -3.66 10.10
CA GLU A 20 2.61 -2.69 10.97
C GLU A 20 2.05 -1.27 10.81
N ALA A 21 1.56 -0.92 9.62
CA ALA A 21 0.90 0.35 9.33
C ALA A 21 -0.58 0.37 9.75
N GLY A 22 -1.11 -0.68 10.39
CA GLY A 22 -2.49 -0.76 10.84
C GLY A 22 -3.49 -1.30 9.81
N ALA A 23 -3.03 -1.69 8.61
CA ALA A 23 -3.89 -2.32 7.61
C ALA A 23 -4.35 -3.71 8.07
N SER A 24 -5.60 -4.05 7.79
CA SER A 24 -6.14 -5.40 7.95
C SER A 24 -6.44 -6.09 6.63
N ALA A 25 -6.67 -5.31 5.56
CA ALA A 25 -6.98 -5.83 4.24
C ALA A 25 -6.28 -5.05 3.13
N VAL A 26 -5.80 -5.81 2.14
CA VAL A 26 -5.18 -5.30 0.91
C VAL A 26 -5.85 -6.01 -0.25
N THR A 27 -6.50 -5.23 -1.12
CA THR A 27 -7.15 -5.75 -2.32
C THR A 27 -6.44 -5.20 -3.54
N ILE A 28 -6.05 -6.08 -4.46
CA ILE A 28 -5.54 -5.72 -5.77
C ILE A 28 -6.50 -6.30 -6.79
N ARG A 29 -7.20 -5.43 -7.52
CA ARG A 29 -8.11 -5.84 -8.60
C ARG A 29 -8.15 -4.78 -9.68
N GLN A 30 -8.27 -5.20 -10.93
CA GLN A 30 -8.52 -4.31 -12.08
C GLN A 30 -7.57 -3.10 -12.13
N GLY A 31 -6.25 -3.34 -12.00
CA GLY A 31 -5.24 -2.28 -12.03
C GLY A 31 -5.27 -1.31 -10.84
N ARG A 32 -5.89 -1.68 -9.72
CA ARG A 32 -5.98 -0.84 -8.52
C ARG A 32 -5.65 -1.62 -7.25
N MET A 33 -4.78 -1.04 -6.42
CA MET A 33 -4.57 -1.47 -5.04
C MET A 33 -5.44 -0.64 -4.11
N THR A 34 -6.01 -1.28 -3.10
CA THR A 34 -6.85 -0.68 -2.06
C THR A 34 -6.44 -1.25 -0.72
N VAL A 35 -6.21 -0.38 0.27
CA VAL A 35 -5.74 -0.76 1.61
C VAL A 35 -6.67 -0.18 2.66
N THR A 36 -7.08 -1.02 3.62
CA THR A 36 -7.99 -0.65 4.71
C THR A 36 -7.64 -1.38 6.03
N PRO A 37 -8.05 -0.84 7.19
CA PRO A 37 -8.41 0.55 7.40
C PRO A 37 -7.15 1.44 7.37
N PHE A 38 -7.31 2.68 6.96
CA PHE A 38 -6.36 3.75 7.15
C PHE A 38 -7.16 4.98 7.58
N ASP A 39 -7.02 5.39 8.84
CA ASP A 39 -7.56 6.65 9.34
C ASP A 39 -6.40 7.62 9.50
N LEU A 40 -6.31 8.51 8.51
CA LEU A 40 -5.31 9.56 8.48
C LEU A 40 -5.94 10.88 8.91
N ASP A 41 -5.24 11.60 9.79
CA ASP A 41 -5.51 13.01 10.05
C ASP A 41 -5.07 13.88 8.87
N ASP A 42 -5.30 15.20 8.95
CA ASP A 42 -5.02 16.12 7.86
C ASP A 42 -3.52 16.21 7.52
N ASP A 43 -2.65 16.12 8.53
CA ASP A 43 -1.19 16.18 8.36
C ASP A 43 -0.66 14.90 7.70
N ALA A 44 -1.08 13.72 8.18
CA ALA A 44 -0.72 12.44 7.61
C ALA A 44 -1.29 12.27 6.19
N ARG A 45 -2.48 12.84 5.91
CA ARG A 45 -3.06 12.88 4.57
C ARG A 45 -2.23 13.74 3.62
N ALA A 46 -1.78 14.92 4.05
CA ALA A 46 -0.92 15.77 3.23
C ALA A 46 0.38 15.03 2.90
N ARG A 47 1.01 14.41 3.90
CA ARG A 47 2.21 13.61 3.75
C ARG A 47 2.02 12.40 2.83
N LEU A 48 0.87 11.72 2.90
CA LEU A 48 0.55 10.63 1.99
C LEU A 48 0.62 11.05 0.52
N LEU A 49 0.12 12.24 0.19
CA LEU A 49 0.12 12.75 -1.18
C LEU A 49 1.52 13.13 -1.67
N GLU A 50 2.41 13.52 -0.75
CA GLU A 50 3.82 13.79 -1.03
C GLU A 50 4.60 12.49 -1.27
N GLU A 51 4.45 11.50 -0.37
CA GLU A 51 5.15 10.22 -0.42
C GLU A 51 4.65 9.32 -1.55
N LEU A 52 3.34 9.35 -1.83
CA LEU A 52 2.68 8.55 -2.85
C LEU A 52 1.86 9.43 -3.81
N PRO A 53 2.52 10.10 -4.76
CA PRO A 53 1.82 10.87 -5.78
C PRO A 53 0.81 10.01 -6.54
N GLY A 54 -0.46 10.45 -6.55
CA GLY A 54 -1.56 9.72 -7.18
C GLY A 54 -2.30 8.74 -6.27
N ALA A 55 -1.91 8.63 -5.00
CA ALA A 55 -2.74 7.98 -3.99
C ALA A 55 -4.04 8.77 -3.76
N ARG A 56 -5.15 8.04 -3.58
CA ARG A 56 -6.45 8.60 -3.25
C ARG A 56 -6.85 8.10 -1.87
N TYR A 57 -7.02 9.04 -0.93
CA TYR A 57 -7.57 8.77 0.38
C TYR A 57 -9.08 9.07 0.41
N GLU A 58 -9.86 8.14 0.95
CA GLU A 58 -11.31 8.21 1.12
C GLU A 58 -11.65 8.12 2.62
N PRO A 59 -11.70 9.25 3.36
CA PRO A 59 -11.90 9.26 4.81
C PRO A 59 -13.17 8.52 5.26
N GLY A 60 -14.28 8.73 4.55
CA GLY A 60 -15.56 8.05 4.86
C GLY A 60 -15.56 6.53 4.68
N ARG A 61 -14.47 5.95 4.17
CA ARG A 61 -14.26 4.51 4.01
C ARG A 61 -13.01 3.99 4.71
N ALA A 62 -12.27 4.87 5.42
CA ALA A 62 -10.95 4.57 6.00
C ALA A 62 -10.05 3.83 4.98
N GLN A 63 -9.93 4.39 3.77
CA GLN A 63 -9.36 3.67 2.63
C GLN A 63 -8.34 4.51 1.86
N VAL A 64 -7.19 3.91 1.56
CA VAL A 64 -6.25 4.43 0.57
C VAL A 64 -6.27 3.55 -0.68
N SER A 65 -6.30 4.18 -1.86
CA SER A 65 -6.21 3.46 -3.13
C SER A 65 -5.22 4.11 -4.09
N LEU A 66 -4.59 3.29 -4.93
CA LEU A 66 -3.63 3.74 -5.94
C LEU A 66 -3.72 2.85 -7.18
N ALA A 67 -3.44 3.44 -8.34
CA ALA A 67 -3.28 2.68 -9.57
C ALA A 67 -2.04 1.78 -9.48
N VAL A 68 -2.15 0.57 -10.00
CA VAL A 68 -1.03 -0.37 -10.11
C VAL A 68 -1.00 -0.98 -11.51
N PRO A 69 0.20 -1.28 -12.06
CA PRO A 69 0.33 -1.91 -13.36
C PRO A 69 -0.40 -3.26 -13.48
N GLU A 70 -0.76 -3.64 -14.71
CA GLU A 70 -1.32 -4.97 -15.00
C GLU A 70 -0.23 -6.03 -15.13
N ASP A 71 0.97 -5.65 -15.57
CA ASP A 71 2.13 -6.56 -15.60
C ASP A 71 2.46 -7.02 -14.17
N PRO A 72 2.56 -8.35 -13.90
CA PRO A 72 2.80 -8.86 -12.56
C PRO A 72 4.13 -8.42 -11.92
N ALA A 73 5.20 -8.32 -12.70
CA ALA A 73 6.53 -7.99 -12.19
C ALA A 73 6.62 -6.50 -11.85
N GLU A 74 6.10 -5.64 -12.72
CA GLU A 74 5.98 -4.20 -12.44
C GLU A 74 5.03 -3.93 -11.28
N ARG A 75 3.89 -4.63 -11.24
CA ARG A 75 2.90 -4.49 -10.18
C ARG A 75 3.49 -4.76 -8.80
N LEU A 76 4.23 -5.86 -8.65
CA LEU A 76 4.82 -6.22 -7.36
C LEU A 76 5.76 -5.12 -6.85
N SER A 77 6.56 -4.54 -7.74
CA SER A 77 7.48 -3.44 -7.42
C SER A 77 6.76 -2.16 -7.03
N VAL A 78 5.62 -1.84 -7.66
CA VAL A 78 4.78 -0.69 -7.29
C VAL A 78 4.08 -0.91 -5.95
N VAL A 79 3.53 -2.10 -5.72
CA VAL A 79 2.88 -2.47 -4.45
C VAL A 79 3.87 -2.37 -3.28
N MET A 80 5.12 -2.80 -3.48
CA MET A 80 6.19 -2.66 -2.48
C MET A 80 6.47 -1.21 -2.10
N ARG A 81 6.66 -0.35 -3.10
CA ARG A 81 6.87 1.08 -2.86
C ARG A 81 5.69 1.72 -2.15
N ALA A 82 4.47 1.35 -2.52
CA ALA A 82 3.26 1.84 -1.88
C ALA A 82 3.16 1.39 -0.41
N ALA A 83 3.49 0.14 -0.10
CA ALA A 83 3.50 -0.36 1.27
C ALA A 83 4.52 0.38 2.15
N GLU A 84 5.73 0.60 1.63
CA GLU A 84 6.76 1.37 2.34
C GLU A 84 6.33 2.83 2.57
N GLY A 85 5.75 3.48 1.57
CA GLY A 85 5.22 4.84 1.72
C GLY A 85 4.09 4.95 2.74
N LEU A 86 3.14 4.01 2.73
CA LEU A 86 2.06 3.95 3.71
C LEU A 86 2.58 3.74 5.14
N LEU A 87 3.60 2.91 5.32
CA LEU A 87 4.23 2.71 6.61
C LEU A 87 5.02 3.94 7.08
N ALA A 88 5.68 4.64 6.16
CA ALA A 88 6.40 5.87 6.48
C ALA A 88 5.46 6.97 7.00
N VAL A 89 4.29 7.12 6.35
CA VAL A 89 3.26 8.07 6.77
C VAL A 89 2.72 7.75 8.17
N THR A 90 2.42 6.48 8.43
CA THR A 90 1.82 6.04 9.72
C THR A 90 2.79 6.07 10.89
N ARG A 91 4.10 5.88 10.66
CA ARG A 91 5.12 6.01 11.71
C ARG A 91 5.47 7.46 12.06
N ALA A 92 5.12 8.40 11.18
CA ALA A 92 5.42 9.81 11.36
C ALA A 92 4.24 10.62 11.95
N ALA A 93 3.05 10.01 12.00
CA ALA A 93 1.87 10.49 12.71
C ALA A 93 1.92 10.05 14.18
#